data_AF-A0A522LID6-F1
#
_entry.id   AF-A0A522LID6-F1
#
_cell.length_a   1.000
_cell.length_b   1.000
_cell.length_c   1.000
_cell.angle_alpha   90.00
_cell.angle_beta   90.00
_cell.angle_gamma   90.00
#
_symmetry.space_group_name_H-M   'P 1'
#
loop_
_entity.id
_entity.type
_entity.pdbx_description
1 polymer ?
#
loop_
_entity_poly.entity_id
_entity_poly.type
_entity_poly.pdbx_seq_one_letter_code
_entity_poly.pdbx_strand_id
1 'polypeptide(L)'
;MSAKRKDSNAISHDPETPPEITDAWIAEADLYHGEKLVSRGRPKLASPRQLLSLRLPPKVIERSRATGPGWQTRMADALEKSAPKPRRVAG
;
A
#
# COMPACT_ATOMS: atom_id res chain seq x y z
N MET A 1 5.03 -9.00 6.95
CA MET A 1 3.66 -9.39 7.35
C MET A 1 3.26 -10.58 6.50
N SER A 2 3.39 -11.80 7.02
CA SER A 2 2.97 -13.01 6.32
C SER A 2 1.49 -13.22 6.62
N ALA A 3 0.61 -13.13 5.62
CA ALA A 3 -0.79 -13.45 5.80
C ALA A 3 -0.94 -14.98 5.85
N LYS A 4 -1.63 -15.48 6.88
CA LYS A 4 -1.98 -16.91 7.00
C LYS A 4 -2.76 -17.32 5.76
N ARG A 5 -2.31 -18.37 5.05
CA ARG A 5 -3.09 -18.98 3.96
C ARG A 5 -4.42 -19.42 4.56
N LYS A 6 -5.53 -19.03 3.93
CA LYS A 6 -6.84 -19.56 4.30
C LYS A 6 -6.86 -20.99 3.79
N ASP A 7 -7.00 -21.96 4.69
CA ASP A 7 -7.19 -23.34 4.29
C ASP A 7 -8.51 -23.41 3.52
N SER A 8 -8.44 -23.79 2.24
CA SER A 8 -9.61 -23.97 1.39
C SER A 8 -10.47 -25.08 1.99
N ASN A 9 -11.73 -24.79 2.28
CA ASN A 9 -12.66 -25.82 2.74
C ASN A 9 -12.86 -26.84 1.60
N ALA A 10 -12.84 -28.14 1.90
CA ALA A 10 -13.02 -29.17 0.88
C ALA A 10 -14.43 -29.05 0.27
N ILE A 11 -14.50 -28.79 -1.05
CA ILE A 11 -15.77 -28.50 -1.75
C ILE A 11 -16.50 -29.81 -2.14
N SER A 12 -15.83 -30.98 -2.15
CA SER A 12 -16.46 -32.27 -2.44
C SER A 12 -16.07 -33.36 -1.44
N HIS A 13 -17.03 -34.24 -1.12
CA HIS A 13 -16.88 -35.43 -0.29
C HIS A 13 -16.41 -36.66 -1.10
N ASP A 14 -16.37 -36.57 -2.43
CA ASP A 14 -16.01 -37.64 -3.37
C ASP A 14 -14.92 -37.16 -4.35
N PRO A 15 -13.73 -37.79 -4.37
CA PRO A 15 -12.61 -37.37 -5.22
C PRO A 15 -12.82 -37.59 -6.73
N GLU A 16 -13.76 -38.46 -7.12
CA GLU A 16 -14.01 -38.78 -8.54
C GLU A 16 -15.07 -37.88 -9.18
N THR A 17 -15.84 -37.14 -8.38
CA THR A 17 -16.86 -36.20 -8.87
C THR A 17 -16.47 -34.77 -8.52
N PRO A 18 -15.69 -34.08 -9.37
CA PRO A 18 -15.34 -32.68 -9.14
C PRO A 18 -16.61 -31.81 -9.25
N PRO A 19 -16.71 -30.75 -8.43
CA PRO A 19 -17.81 -29.80 -8.53
C PRO A 19 -17.78 -29.08 -9.88
N GLU A 20 -18.96 -28.72 -10.40
CA GLU A 20 -19.06 -27.93 -11.61
C GLU A 20 -18.49 -26.52 -11.40
N ILE A 21 -17.73 -26.05 -12.39
CA ILE A 21 -17.18 -24.70 -12.42
C ILE A 21 -18.32 -23.72 -12.73
N THR A 22 -18.96 -23.20 -11.69
CA THR A 22 -20.04 -22.21 -11.84
C THR A 22 -19.52 -20.77 -11.89
N ASP A 23 -20.29 -19.85 -12.48
CA ASP A 23 -19.94 -18.42 -12.53
C ASP A 23 -19.79 -17.80 -11.13
N ALA A 24 -20.58 -18.28 -10.16
CA ALA A 24 -20.47 -17.86 -8.77
C ALA A 24 -19.13 -18.29 -8.15
N TRP A 25 -18.65 -19.49 -8.47
CA TRP A 25 -17.35 -19.99 -8.03
C TRP A 25 -16.20 -19.22 -8.69
N ILE A 26 -16.33 -18.87 -9.97
CA ILE A 26 -15.37 -18.02 -10.68
C ILE A 26 -15.31 -16.60 -10.08
N ALA A 27 -16.45 -16.04 -9.68
CA ALA A 27 -16.53 -14.68 -9.16
C ALA A 27 -15.78 -14.49 -7.83
N GLU A 28 -15.84 -15.49 -6.95
CA GLU A 28 -15.16 -15.53 -5.66
C GLU A 28 -13.67 -15.92 -5.77
N ALA A 29 -13.26 -16.56 -6.86
CA ALA A 29 -11.91 -17.06 -7.04
C ALA A 29 -10.84 -15.94 -7.02
N ASP A 30 -9.78 -16.21 -6.25
CA ASP A 30 -8.57 -15.40 -6.19
C ASP A 30 -7.71 -15.63 -7.45
N LEU A 31 -7.36 -14.57 -8.18
CA LEU A 31 -6.53 -14.66 -9.38
C LEU A 31 -5.04 -14.69 -9.00
N TYR A 32 -4.35 -15.77 -9.32
CA TYR A 32 -2.89 -15.90 -9.12
C TYR A 32 -2.13 -15.81 -10.45
N HIS A 33 -0.96 -15.17 -10.43
CA HIS A 33 0.03 -15.23 -11.51
C HIS A 33 1.32 -15.84 -10.93
N GLY A 34 1.59 -17.11 -11.24
CA GLY A 34 2.58 -17.91 -10.52
C GLY A 34 2.24 -18.02 -9.03
N GLU A 35 3.19 -17.75 -8.13
CA GLU A 35 2.95 -17.74 -6.67
C GLU A 35 2.30 -16.44 -6.15
N LYS A 36 2.04 -15.47 -7.02
CA LYS A 36 1.64 -14.11 -6.61
C LYS A 36 0.14 -13.89 -6.79
N LEU A 37 -0.55 -13.63 -5.69
CA LEU A 37 -1.95 -13.22 -5.69
C LEU A 37 -2.09 -11.83 -6.35
N VAL A 38 -2.83 -11.76 -7.45
CA VAL A 38 -3.20 -10.51 -8.14
C VAL A 38 -4.38 -9.91 -7.40
N SER A 39 -4.08 -9.10 -6.38
CA SER A 39 -5.11 -8.37 -5.63
C SER A 39 -5.83 -7.39 -6.56
N ARG A 40 -7.17 -7.50 -6.63
CA ARG A 40 -8.04 -6.54 -7.33
C ARG A 40 -7.98 -5.19 -6.60
N GLY A 41 -7.20 -4.22 -7.11
CA GLY A 41 -7.02 -2.89 -6.51
C GLY A 41 -6.17 -1.92 -7.35
N ARG A 42 -6.15 -0.63 -6.98
CA ARG A 42 -5.33 0.40 -7.65
C ARG A 42 -3.87 -0.07 -7.72
N PRO A 43 -3.20 0.01 -8.88
CA PRO A 43 -1.80 -0.39 -9.00
C PRO A 43 -0.94 0.35 -7.98
N LYS A 44 0.03 -0.36 -7.40
CA LYS A 44 0.99 0.22 -6.46
C LYS A 44 1.72 1.39 -7.15
N LEU A 45 1.68 2.57 -6.55
CA LEU A 45 2.48 3.71 -7.02
C LEU A 45 3.97 3.35 -6.99
N ALA A 46 4.73 3.78 -8.01
CA ALA A 46 6.18 3.54 -8.08
C ALA A 46 6.95 4.24 -6.94
N SER A 47 6.44 5.37 -6.44
CA SER A 47 7.05 6.11 -5.33
C SER A 47 5.96 6.63 -4.39
N PRO A 48 5.46 5.78 -3.47
CA PRO A 48 4.45 6.21 -2.51
C PRO A 48 5.06 7.15 -1.46
N ARG A 49 4.27 8.13 -0.99
CA ARG A 49 4.62 8.93 0.18
C ARG A 49 4.80 8.01 1.38
N GLN A 50 5.94 8.10 2.05
CA GLN A 50 6.22 7.32 3.25
C GLN A 50 5.72 8.06 4.48
N LEU A 51 5.03 7.33 5.37
CA LEU A 51 4.65 7.86 6.66
C LEU A 51 5.88 7.89 7.57
N LEU A 52 6.35 9.09 7.90
CA LEU A 52 7.46 9.30 8.83
C LEU A 52 6.94 9.92 10.13
N SER A 53 7.37 9.37 11.27
CA SER A 53 7.17 10.01 12.58
C SER A 53 8.31 11.00 12.84
N LEU A 54 8.07 12.28 12.58
CA LEU A 54 9.03 13.37 12.78
C LEU A 54 8.52 14.33 13.88
N ARG A 55 9.41 14.75 14.78
CA ARG A 55 9.11 15.80 15.77
C ARG A 55 9.47 17.15 15.20
N LEU A 56 8.48 18.05 15.12
CA LEU A 56 8.66 19.43 14.67
C LEU A 56 8.32 20.40 15.81
N PRO A 57 8.95 21.58 15.87
CA PRO A 57 8.56 22.63 16.81
C PRO A 57 7.09 23.04 16.62
N PRO A 58 6.35 23.35 17.70
CA PRO A 58 4.91 23.66 17.63
C PRO A 58 4.63 24.86 16.72
N LYS A 59 5.47 25.90 16.75
CA LYS A 59 5.35 27.09 15.90
C LYS A 59 5.34 26.77 14.39
N VAL A 60 6.10 25.76 13.97
CA VAL A 60 6.17 25.34 12.56
C VAL A 60 4.87 24.63 12.15
N ILE A 61 4.35 23.81 13.05
CA ILE A 61 3.08 23.09 12.85
C ILE A 61 1.93 24.09 12.77
N GLU A 62 1.86 25.05 13.69
CA GLU A 62 0.84 26.10 13.72
C GLU A 62 0.86 26.94 12.44
N ARG A 63 2.05 27.42 12.04
CA ARG A 63 2.21 28.19 10.79
C ARG A 63 1.76 27.38 9.57
N SER A 64 2.07 26.09 9.53
CA SER A 64 1.66 25.22 8.43
C SER A 64 0.14 25.03 8.44
N ARG A 65 -0.46 24.69 9.58
CA ARG A 65 -1.91 24.53 9.74
C ARG A 65 -2.69 25.79 9.39
N ALA A 66 -2.16 26.97 9.71
CA ALA A 66 -2.76 28.26 9.36
C ALA A 66 -2.92 28.47 7.85
N THR A 67 -2.19 27.74 7.01
CA THR A 67 -2.39 27.76 5.55
C THR A 67 -3.69 27.10 5.09
N GLY A 68 -4.42 26.42 5.99
CA GLY A 68 -5.72 25.81 5.71
C GLY A 68 -5.65 24.34 5.25
N PRO A 69 -6.74 23.80 4.68
CA PRO A 69 -6.80 22.42 4.19
C PRO A 69 -5.64 22.09 3.24
N GLY A 70 -5.10 20.87 3.35
CA GLY A 70 -3.95 20.44 2.55
C GLY A 70 -2.58 20.97 3.03
N TRP A 71 -2.50 21.57 4.21
CA TRP A 71 -1.24 22.10 4.76
C TRP A 71 -0.11 21.07 4.82
N GLN A 72 -0.40 19.79 5.04
CA GLN A 72 0.61 18.73 5.04
C GLN A 72 1.25 18.54 3.65
N THR A 73 0.46 18.66 2.59
CA THR A 73 0.98 18.59 1.21
C THR A 73 1.85 19.81 0.92
N ARG A 74 1.40 21.02 1.26
CA ARG A 74 2.23 22.24 1.11
C ARG A 74 3.53 22.18 1.93
N MET A 75 3.48 21.58 3.12
CA MET A 75 4.67 21.37 3.95
C MET A 75 5.63 20.37 3.29
N ALA A 76 5.12 19.28 2.72
CA ALA A 76 5.95 18.31 1.98
C ALA A 76 6.63 18.97 0.77
N ASP A 77 5.89 19.75 -0.02
CA ASP A 77 6.43 20.45 -1.19
C ASP A 77 7.51 21.48 -0.79
N ALA A 78 7.35 22.14 0.36
CA ALA A 78 8.36 23.05 0.90
C ALA A 78 9.63 22.32 1.37
N LEU A 79 9.49 21.13 1.95
CA LEU A 79 10.62 20.29 2.34
C LEU A 79 11.39 19.77 1.11
N GLU A 80 10.68 19.41 0.04
CA GLU A 80 11.30 18.98 -1.21
C GLU A 80 12.13 20.09 -1.86
N LYS A 81 11.60 21.32 -1.88
CA LYS A 81 12.32 22.50 -2.40
C LYS A 81 13.54 22.89 -1.57
N SER A 82 13.49 22.65 -0.27
CA SER A 82 14.58 23.00 0.67
C SER A 82 15.49 21.81 0.99
N ALA A 83 15.30 20.68 0.30
CA ALA A 83 16.06 19.46 0.55
C ALA A 83 17.57 19.75 0.44
N PRO A 84 18.36 19.39 1.47
CA PRO A 84 19.79 19.65 1.47
C PRO A 84 20.45 18.89 0.33
N LYS A 85 21.38 19.55 -0.39
CA LYS A 85 22.20 18.88 -1.40
C LYS A 85 22.99 17.76 -0.70
N PRO A 86 23.04 16.54 -1.25
CA PRO A 86 23.81 15.47 -0.65
C PRO A 86 25.25 15.95 -0.44
N ARG A 87 25.71 15.93 0.82
CA ARG A 87 27.13 16.18 1.10
C ARG A 87 27.91 15.08 0.41
N ARG A 88 28.80 15.46 -0.52
CA ARG A 88 29.81 14.54 -1.02
C ARG A 88 30.67 14.17 0.18
N VAL A 89 30.63 12.90 0.56
CA VAL A 89 31.55 12.36 1.57
C VAL A 89 32.92 12.36 0.91
N ALA A 90 33.86 13.16 1.42
CA ALA A 90 35.25 13.05 1.02
C ALA A 90 35.76 11.70 1.54
N GLY A 91 36.28 10.88 0.63
CA GLY A 91 36.86 9.57 0.94
C GLY A 91 38.15 9.69 1.73
#